data_AF-A0A927H3I9-F1
#
_entry.id   AF-A0A927H3I9-F1
#
_cell.length_a   1.000
_cell.length_b   1.000
_cell.length_c   1.000
_cell.angle_alpha   90.00
_cell.angle_beta   90.00
_cell.angle_gamma   90.00
#
_symmetry.space_group_name_H-M   'P 1'
#
loop_
_entity.id
_entity.type
_entity.pdbx_description
1 polymer ?
#
loop_
_entity_poly.entity_id
_entity_poly.type
_entity_poly.pdbx_seq_one_letter_code
_entity_poly.pdbx_strand_id
1 'polypeptide(L)'
;MLIWKCDDTFHDLYHNILQSISPQTVPTGTGKFPFILPFFRYWHADSEIIELLVEANRLDVIFAAFEDTMKKLVRMLPPAMMNRSPHLDYFLAFRSGAVIRVLLQWIKNHKNVTPEEMYKFFEMQSEGLKLHT
;
A
#
# COMPACT_ATOMS: atom_id res chain seq x y z
N MET A 1 -5.30 9.03 -21.50
CA MET A 1 -4.01 9.55 -20.99
C MET A 1 -3.86 9.30 -19.49
N LEU A 2 -4.80 9.74 -18.63
CA LEU A 2 -4.73 9.51 -17.17
C LEU A 2 -4.60 8.04 -16.73
N ILE A 3 -5.36 7.12 -17.33
CA ILE A 3 -5.32 5.69 -16.98
C ILE A 3 -3.91 5.12 -17.22
N TRP A 4 -3.33 5.38 -18.40
CA TRP A 4 -1.98 4.91 -18.72
C TRP A 4 -0.91 5.52 -17.79
N LYS A 5 -1.01 6.82 -17.46
CA LYS A 5 -0.11 7.45 -16.48
C LYS A 5 -0.24 6.78 -15.11
N CYS A 6 -1.47 6.46 -14.68
CA CYS A 6 -1.71 5.72 -13.44
C CYS A 6 -1.05 4.34 -13.47
N ASP A 7 -1.25 3.57 -14.53
CA ASP A 7 -0.65 2.23 -14.65
C ASP A 7 0.88 2.28 -14.59
N ASP A 8 1.48 3.28 -15.25
CA ASP A 8 2.93 3.53 -15.23
C ASP A 8 3.43 3.92 -13.83
N THR A 9 2.75 4.85 -13.15
CA THR A 9 3.08 5.22 -11.77
C THR A 9 2.94 4.04 -10.79
N PHE A 10 1.92 3.19 -10.95
CA PHE A 10 1.78 1.97 -10.14
C PHE A 10 2.82 0.90 -10.48
N HIS A 11 3.35 0.90 -11.70
CA HIS A 11 4.51 0.07 -12.08
C HIS A 11 5.78 0.54 -11.36
N ASP A 12 6.02 1.85 -11.32
CA ASP A 12 7.15 2.44 -10.60
C ASP A 12 7.05 2.21 -9.09
N LEU A 13 5.85 2.37 -8.52
CA LEU A 13 5.57 2.04 -7.13
C LEU A 13 5.94 0.58 -6.81
N TYR A 14 5.59 -0.36 -7.69
CA TYR A 14 5.94 -1.77 -7.50
C TYR A 14 7.46 -1.96 -7.38
N HIS A 15 8.24 -1.36 -8.28
CA HIS A 15 9.70 -1.44 -8.24
C HIS A 15 10.29 -0.75 -7.01
N ASN A 16 9.75 0.41 -6.61
CA ASN A 16 10.18 1.12 -5.41
C ASN A 16 9.96 0.29 -4.15
N ILE A 17 8.82 -0.38 -4.04
CA ILE A 17 8.51 -1.30 -2.94
C ILE A 17 9.50 -2.46 -2.93
N LEU A 18 9.77 -3.09 -4.08
CA LEU A 18 10.73 -4.20 -4.16
C LEU A 18 12.14 -3.80 -3.73
N GLN A 19 12.62 -2.64 -4.18
CA GLN A 19 13.92 -2.11 -3.78
C GLN A 19 13.97 -1.85 -2.27
N SER A 20 12.89 -1.36 -1.69
CA SER A 20 12.80 -1.06 -0.25
C SER A 20 12.78 -2.31 0.64
N ILE A 21 12.31 -3.45 0.12
CA ILE A 21 12.19 -4.73 0.85
C ILE A 21 13.46 -5.59 0.68
N SER A 22 14.40 -5.20 -0.19
CA SER A 22 15.66 -5.92 -0.40
C SER A 22 16.45 -6.07 0.90
N PRO A 23 16.99 -7.27 1.24
CA PRO A 23 17.68 -7.54 2.51
C PRO A 23 18.86 -6.61 2.83
N GLN A 24 19.39 -5.92 1.83
CA GLN A 24 20.54 -5.00 1.96
C GLN A 24 20.14 -3.60 2.45
N THR A 25 18.86 -3.25 2.35
CA THR A 25 18.34 -1.90 2.66
C THR A 25 17.38 -1.88 3.85
N VAL A 26 17.03 -3.04 4.42
CA VAL A 26 16.12 -3.13 5.58
C VAL A 26 16.85 -2.61 6.83
N PRO A 27 16.55 -1.40 7.32
CA PRO A 27 16.99 -1.01 8.65
C PRO A 27 16.22 -1.91 9.61
N THR A 28 16.85 -2.28 10.72
CA THR A 28 16.35 -3.13 11.83
C THR A 28 15.02 -2.71 12.48
N GLY A 29 14.27 -1.77 11.87
CA GLY A 29 12.97 -1.27 12.30
C GLY A 29 11.87 -1.31 11.24
N THR A 30 11.96 -2.09 10.15
CA THR A 30 10.77 -2.37 9.35
C THR A 30 9.77 -3.13 10.22
N GLY A 31 8.74 -2.43 10.68
CA GLY A 31 7.70 -3.02 11.51
C GLY A 31 6.92 -4.11 10.75
N LYS A 32 5.83 -4.60 11.35
CA LYS A 32 5.11 -5.81 10.92
C LYS A 32 4.63 -5.81 9.45
N PHE A 33 4.70 -4.68 8.73
CA PHE A 33 4.22 -4.52 7.36
C PHE A 33 5.27 -3.84 6.46
N PRO A 34 6.19 -4.60 5.83
CA PRO A 34 7.38 -4.06 5.18
C PRO A 34 7.10 -3.23 3.93
N PHE A 35 5.92 -3.34 3.31
CA PHE A 35 5.56 -2.58 2.11
C PHE A 35 4.74 -1.31 2.37
N ILE A 36 4.11 -1.17 3.55
CA ILE A 36 3.17 -0.07 3.81
C ILE A 36 3.88 1.28 3.94
N LEU A 37 5.00 1.33 4.67
CA LEU A 37 5.76 2.57 4.81
C LEU A 37 6.39 3.01 3.47
N PRO A 38 7.06 2.13 2.69
CA PRO A 38 7.51 2.47 1.34
C PRO A 38 6.39 2.97 0.43
N PHE A 39 5.21 2.35 0.49
CA PHE A 39 4.03 2.79 -0.27
C PHE A 39 3.66 4.24 0.06
N PHE A 40 3.55 4.61 1.34
CA PHE A 40 3.20 5.98 1.71
C PHE A 40 4.31 6.98 1.39
N ARG A 41 5.58 6.59 1.53
CA ARG A 41 6.72 7.45 1.15
C ARG A 41 6.74 7.75 -0.35
N TYR A 42 6.41 6.76 -1.18
CA TYR A 42 6.31 6.95 -2.63
C TYR A 42 5.26 8.00 -2.98
N TRP A 43 4.02 7.86 -2.48
CA TRP A 43 2.94 8.81 -2.77
C TRP A 43 3.13 10.18 -2.12
N HIS A 44 3.88 10.25 -1.02
CA HIS A 44 4.25 11.52 -0.42
C HIS A 44 5.27 12.29 -1.27
N ALA A 45 6.12 11.60 -2.02
CA ALA A 45 7.06 12.25 -2.93
C ALA A 45 6.35 12.81 -4.17
N ASP A 46 5.40 12.06 -4.74
CA ASP A 46 4.56 12.51 -5.84
C ASP A 46 3.21 11.79 -5.82
N SER A 47 2.12 12.55 -5.63
CA SER A 47 0.73 12.05 -5.60
C SER A 47 -0.14 12.69 -6.68
N GLU A 48 0.43 13.46 -7.61
CA GLU A 48 -0.34 14.26 -8.58
C GLU A 48 -1.36 13.40 -9.35
N ILE A 49 -0.94 12.22 -9.80
CA ILE A 49 -1.83 11.32 -10.55
C ILE A 49 -3.02 10.82 -9.72
N ILE A 50 -2.82 10.57 -8.42
CA ILE A 50 -3.89 10.13 -7.53
C ILE A 50 -4.84 11.28 -7.25
N GLU A 51 -4.32 12.49 -7.04
CA GLU A 51 -5.11 13.71 -6.84
C GLU A 51 -6.01 13.97 -8.05
N LEU A 52 -5.45 13.92 -9.27
CA LEU A 52 -6.22 14.10 -10.51
C LEU A 52 -7.31 13.03 -10.70
N LEU A 53 -7.02 11.76 -10.33
CA LEU A 53 -8.01 10.68 -10.41
C LEU A 53 -9.13 10.83 -9.36
N VAL A 54 -8.80 11.34 -8.17
CA VAL A 54 -9.80 11.67 -7.13
C VAL A 54 -10.71 12.79 -7.63
N GLU A 55 -10.15 13.87 -8.17
CA GLU A 55 -10.92 14.99 -8.74
C GLU A 55 -11.81 14.55 -9.90
N ALA A 56 -11.34 13.63 -10.74
CA ALA A 56 -12.10 13.05 -11.82
C ALA A 56 -13.14 12.00 -11.38
N ASN A 57 -13.27 11.72 -10.08
CA ASN A 57 -14.12 10.66 -9.52
C ASN A 57 -13.83 9.26 -10.12
N ARG A 58 -12.55 8.97 -10.38
CA ARG A 58 -12.04 7.73 -10.98
C ARG A 58 -11.29 6.86 -10.00
N LEU A 59 -11.87 6.66 -8.82
CA LEU A 59 -11.30 5.77 -7.80
C LEU A 59 -11.17 4.32 -8.29
N ASP A 60 -12.07 3.90 -9.20
CA ASP A 60 -12.03 2.59 -9.85
C ASP A 60 -10.67 2.29 -10.50
N VAL A 61 -10.06 3.30 -11.13
CA VAL A 61 -8.74 3.18 -11.77
C VAL A 61 -7.64 2.95 -10.73
N ILE A 62 -7.67 3.70 -9.62
CA ILE A 62 -6.71 3.57 -8.53
C ILE A 62 -6.80 2.17 -7.92
N PHE A 63 -8.02 1.71 -7.63
CA PHE A 63 -8.22 0.39 -7.04
C PHE A 63 -7.77 -0.73 -7.99
N ALA A 64 -8.10 -0.65 -9.28
CA ALA A 64 -7.68 -1.64 -10.26
C ALA A 64 -6.15 -1.71 -10.41
N ALA A 65 -5.49 -0.55 -10.56
CA ALA A 65 -4.04 -0.48 -10.67
C ALA A 65 -3.33 -1.03 -9.42
N PHE A 66 -3.85 -0.70 -8.24
CA PHE A 66 -3.30 -1.23 -6.99
C PHE A 66 -3.52 -2.73 -6.82
N GLU A 67 -4.69 -3.25 -7.20
CA GLU A 67 -4.98 -4.68 -7.14
C GLU A 67 -3.99 -5.47 -8.02
N ASP A 68 -3.68 -4.96 -9.20
CA ASP A 68 -2.70 -5.58 -10.10
C ASP A 68 -1.27 -5.52 -9.54
N THR A 69 -0.89 -4.41 -8.90
CA THR A 69 0.38 -4.31 -8.16
C THR A 69 0.44 -5.32 -7.01
N MET A 70 -0.64 -5.50 -6.26
CA MET A 70 -0.71 -6.46 -5.17
C MET A 70 -0.66 -7.91 -5.66
N LYS A 71 -1.31 -8.24 -6.78
CA LYS A 71 -1.18 -9.57 -7.42
C LYS A 71 0.28 -9.86 -7.78
N LYS A 72 1.02 -8.88 -8.29
CA LYS A 72 2.46 -9.03 -8.60
C LYS A 72 3.29 -9.25 -7.34
N LEU A 73 3.04 -8.48 -6.27
CA LEU A 73 3.74 -8.63 -4.99
C LEU A 73 3.46 -9.99 -4.33
N VAL A 74 2.21 -10.46 -4.37
CA VAL A 74 1.82 -11.75 -3.78
C VAL A 74 2.48 -12.92 -4.48
N ARG A 75 2.66 -12.85 -5.81
CA ARG A 75 3.39 -13.88 -6.58
C ARG A 75 4.87 -14.00 -6.16
N MET A 76 5.43 -12.99 -5.51
CA MET A 76 6.80 -13.03 -4.98
C MET A 76 6.87 -13.69 -3.59
N LEU A 77 5.74 -13.93 -2.92
CA LEU A 77 5.73 -14.56 -1.60
C LEU A 77 6.08 -16.05 -1.70
N PRO A 78 6.80 -16.62 -0.71
CA PRO A 78 7.05 -18.05 -0.66
C PRO A 78 5.74 -18.85 -0.68
N PRO A 79 5.63 -19.96 -1.44
CA PRO A 79 4.43 -20.79 -1.48
C PRO A 79 3.96 -21.26 -0.10
N ALA A 80 4.89 -21.47 0.83
CA ALA A 80 4.60 -21.82 2.22
C ALA A 80 3.78 -20.75 2.97
N MET A 81 3.92 -19.46 2.62
CA MET A 81 3.08 -18.40 3.18
C MET A 81 1.69 -18.40 2.55
N MET A 82 1.58 -18.66 1.25
CA MET A 82 0.28 -18.71 0.56
C MET A 82 -0.58 -19.87 1.08
N ASN A 83 0.03 -21.04 1.30
CA ASN A 83 -0.67 -22.25 1.73
C ASN A 83 -1.12 -22.23 3.21
N ARG A 84 -0.59 -21.29 4.02
CA ARG A 84 -0.91 -21.18 5.46
C ARG A 84 -2.13 -20.30 5.77
N SER A 85 -2.69 -19.60 4.78
CA SER A 85 -3.81 -18.68 4.96
C SER A 85 -5.02 -19.12 4.15
N PRO A 86 -5.91 -20.00 4.69
CA PRO A 86 -7.23 -20.16 4.11
C PRO A 86 -7.88 -18.75 4.10
N HIS A 87 -8.37 -18.31 2.95
CA HIS A 87 -8.89 -16.94 2.71
C HIS A 87 -7.85 -15.81 2.54
N LEU A 88 -6.66 -16.14 2.00
CA LEU A 88 -5.65 -15.13 1.65
C LEU A 88 -6.20 -14.01 0.76
N ASP A 89 -7.09 -14.32 -0.17
CA ASP A 89 -7.78 -13.38 -1.05
C ASP A 89 -8.58 -12.32 -0.28
N TYR A 90 -9.39 -12.73 0.70
CA TYR A 90 -10.12 -11.82 1.59
C TYR A 90 -9.17 -10.96 2.44
N PHE A 91 -8.10 -11.57 2.97
CA PHE A 91 -7.10 -10.84 3.73
C PHE A 91 -6.42 -9.77 2.88
N LEU A 92 -6.02 -10.11 1.65
CA LEU A 92 -5.43 -9.17 0.70
C LEU A 92 -6.41 -8.06 0.33
N ALA A 93 -7.68 -8.39 0.02
CA ALA A 93 -8.70 -7.40 -0.30
C ALA A 93 -8.92 -6.41 0.86
N PHE A 94 -9.00 -6.91 2.10
CA PHE A 94 -9.09 -6.07 3.30
C PHE A 94 -7.88 -5.14 3.45
N ARG A 95 -6.66 -5.69 3.34
CA ARG A 95 -5.43 -4.91 3.48
C ARG A 95 -5.29 -3.87 2.38
N SER A 96 -5.58 -4.24 1.14
CA SER A 96 -5.51 -3.33 0.01
C SER A 96 -6.51 -2.18 0.14
N GLY A 97 -7.75 -2.51 0.53
CA GLY A 97 -8.77 -1.51 0.81
C GLY A 97 -8.37 -0.54 1.91
N ALA A 98 -7.78 -1.03 3.00
CA ALA A 98 -7.33 -0.19 4.11
C ALA A 98 -6.21 0.77 3.69
N VAL A 99 -5.17 0.27 3.00
CA VAL A 99 -4.02 1.08 2.55
C VAL A 99 -4.46 2.20 1.60
N ILE A 100 -5.27 1.88 0.59
CA ILE A 100 -5.78 2.90 -0.36
C ILE A 100 -6.68 3.91 0.35
N ARG A 101 -7.58 3.47 1.24
CA ARG A 101 -8.48 4.41 1.94
C ARG A 101 -7.73 5.39 2.84
N VAL A 102 -6.63 4.98 3.47
CA VAL A 102 -5.76 5.89 4.23
C VAL A 102 -5.11 6.91 3.29
N LEU A 103 -4.58 6.49 2.14
CA LEU A 103 -4.02 7.40 1.13
C LEU A 103 -5.06 8.44 0.66
N LEU A 104 -6.27 7.99 0.33
CA LEU A 104 -7.35 8.88 -0.12
C LEU A 104 -7.77 9.86 0.98
N GLN A 105 -7.82 9.41 2.23
CA GLN A 105 -8.13 10.28 3.37
C GLN A 105 -7.02 11.32 3.60
N TRP A 106 -5.76 10.95 3.41
CA TRP A 106 -4.61 11.86 3.47
C TRP A 106 -4.70 12.96 2.39
N ILE A 107 -5.02 12.61 1.15
CA ILE A 107 -5.27 13.58 0.06
C ILE A 107 -6.44 14.51 0.44
N LYS A 108 -7.57 13.95 0.89
CA LYS A 108 -8.74 14.72 1.32
C LYS A 108 -8.43 15.70 2.45
N ASN A 109 -7.51 15.35 3.34
CA ASN A 109 -7.07 16.20 4.44
C ASN A 109 -5.91 17.13 4.04
N HIS A 110 -5.71 17.39 2.74
CA HIS A 110 -4.64 18.25 2.22
C HIS A 110 -3.24 17.79 2.62
N LYS A 111 -3.03 16.48 2.65
CA LYS A 111 -1.72 15.85 2.87
C LYS A 111 -1.09 16.23 4.22
N ASN A 112 -1.92 16.34 5.26
CA ASN A 112 -1.59 16.94 6.56
C ASN A 112 -0.69 16.13 7.51
N VAL A 113 -0.32 14.89 7.16
CA VAL A 113 0.50 14.00 8.00
C VAL A 113 1.59 13.33 7.18
N THR A 114 2.67 12.93 7.84
CA THR A 114 3.83 12.25 7.24
C THR A 114 3.56 10.78 6.92
N PRO A 115 4.37 10.13 6.06
CA PRO A 115 4.29 8.69 5.80
C PRO A 115 4.41 7.84 7.07
N GLU A 116 5.29 8.23 8.00
CA GLU A 116 5.49 7.56 9.28
C GLU A 116 4.25 7.66 10.16
N GLU A 117 3.57 8.81 10.19
CA GLU A 117 2.31 8.98 10.92
C GLU A 117 1.17 8.15 10.30
N MET A 118 1.07 8.09 8.97
CA MET A 118 0.11 7.20 8.30
C MET A 118 0.38 5.72 8.60
N TYR A 119 1.66 5.32 8.61
CA TYR A 119 2.07 3.96 8.92
C TYR A 119 1.70 3.55 10.36
N LYS A 120 1.78 4.46 11.34
CA LYS A 120 1.36 4.21 12.73
C LYS A 120 -0.09 3.76 12.85
N PHE A 121 -1.00 4.17 11.97
CA PHE A 121 -2.40 3.69 11.98
C PHE A 121 -2.50 2.18 11.77
N PHE A 122 -1.59 1.60 10.97
CA PHE A 122 -1.53 0.16 10.73
C PHE A 122 -0.85 -0.58 11.88
N GLU A 123 0.15 0.05 12.51
CA GLU A 123 0.77 -0.50 13.72
C GLU A 123 -0.23 -0.59 14.87
N MET A 124 -0.99 0.47 15.14
CA MET A 124 -2.03 0.50 16.17
C MET A 124 -3.14 -0.53 15.92
N GLN A 125 -3.59 -0.73 14.68
CA GLN A 125 -4.56 -1.78 14.35
C GLN A 125 -4.05 -3.18 14.73
N SER A 126 -2.75 -3.43 14.54
CA SER A 126 -2.13 -4.72 14.87
C SER A 126 -1.95 -4.97 16.37
N GLU A 127 -2.07 -3.92 17.19
CA GLU A 127 -1.94 -3.96 18.65
C GLU A 127 -3.30 -4.07 19.34
N GLY A 128 -4.35 -3.42 18.82
CA GLY A 128 -5.72 -3.58 19.31
C GLY A 128 -6.24 -5.03 19.25
N LEU A 129 -5.73 -5.84 18.32
CA LEU A 129 -6.00 -7.29 18.23
C LEU A 129 -5.36 -8.13 19.35
N LYS A 130 -4.43 -7.57 20.15
CA LYS A 130 -3.78 -8.28 21.25
C LYS A 130 -4.47 -8.11 22.60
N LEU A 131 -5.53 -7.30 22.70
CA LEU A 131 -6.20 -7.00 23.96
C LEU A 131 -7.28 -8.03 24.38
N HIS A 132 -7.47 -9.12 23.61
CA HIS A 132 -8.49 -10.14 23.88
C HIS A 132 -8.04 -11.59 23.70
N THR A 133 -6.77 -11.90 23.98
CA THR A 133 -6.28 -13.28 24.21
C THR A 133 -5.48 -13.32 25.48
#